data_AF-A0A7X8AAW6-F1
#
_entry.id   AF-A0A7X8AAW6-F1
#
_cell.length_a   1.000
_cell.length_b   1.000
_cell.length_c   1.000
_cell.angle_alpha   90.00
_cell.angle_beta   90.00
_cell.angle_gamma   90.00
#
_symmetry.space_group_name_H-M   'P 1'
#
loop_
_entity.id
_entity.type
_entity.pdbx_description
1 polymer ?
#
loop_
_entity_poly.entity_id
_entity_poly.type
_entity_poly.pdbx_seq_one_letter_code
_entity_poly.pdbx_strand_id
1 'polypeptide(L)'
;VYARKGIIGERTKKEIGIQTIRGGDIVGEHTVMFCGLGERVEITHKASSRDTFARGALRAAPWIVQQKPGLYDMQDLLGLK
;
A
#
# COMPACT_ATOMS: atom_id res chain seq x y z
N VAL A 1 -1.89 -12.13 10.25
CA VAL A 1 -2.19 -13.54 9.85
C VAL A 1 -1.89 -13.67 8.37
N TYR A 2 -0.84 -14.41 8.01
CA TYR A 2 -0.33 -14.49 6.63
C TYR A 2 -1.03 -15.52 5.74
N ALA A 3 -1.74 -16.47 6.36
CA ALA A 3 -2.62 -17.42 5.70
C ALA A 3 -3.61 -18.00 6.73
N ARG A 4 -4.78 -18.45 6.27
CA ARG A 4 -5.79 -19.19 7.05
C ARG A 4 -6.04 -20.52 6.33
N LYS A 5 -5.47 -21.63 6.83
CA LYS A 5 -5.51 -22.95 6.18
C LYS A 5 -6.07 -24.00 7.14
N GLY A 6 -7.07 -24.79 6.72
CA GLY A 6 -7.68 -25.85 7.51
C GLY A 6 -8.81 -25.36 8.42
N ILE A 7 -9.08 -26.10 9.51
CA ILE A 7 -10.10 -25.73 10.52
C ILE A 7 -9.45 -24.80 11.54
N ILE A 8 -9.71 -23.52 11.38
CA ILE A 8 -8.99 -22.41 12.04
C ILE A 8 -9.86 -21.58 13.00
N GLY A 9 -11.16 -21.85 13.07
CA GLY A 9 -12.10 -21.13 13.94
C GLY A 9 -12.41 -19.69 13.52
N GLU A 10 -13.14 -19.00 14.39
CA GLU A 10 -13.59 -17.61 14.19
C GLU A 10 -12.41 -16.62 14.10
N ARG A 11 -12.60 -15.53 13.36
CA ARG A 11 -11.61 -14.44 13.25
C ARG A 11 -11.68 -13.56 14.49
N THR A 12 -10.54 -13.27 15.11
CA THR A 12 -10.52 -12.36 16.26
C THR A 12 -10.64 -10.89 15.82
N LYS A 13 -11.05 -10.01 16.74
CA LYS A 13 -11.19 -8.56 16.48
C LYS A 13 -9.86 -7.86 16.18
N LYS A 14 -8.73 -8.39 16.66
CA LYS A 14 -7.39 -7.77 16.53
C LYS A 14 -6.60 -8.27 15.32
N GLU A 15 -7.08 -9.30 14.63
CA GLU A 15 -6.38 -9.85 13.48
C GLU A 15 -6.35 -8.87 12.31
N ILE A 16 -5.21 -8.83 11.61
CA ILE A 16 -5.08 -8.27 10.27
C ILE A 16 -4.78 -9.44 9.33
N GLY A 17 -5.70 -9.68 8.40
CA GLY A 17 -5.56 -10.71 7.38
C GLY A 17 -4.65 -10.23 6.25
N ILE A 18 -3.68 -11.04 5.87
CA ILE A 18 -2.79 -10.79 4.74
C ILE A 18 -3.05 -11.90 3.73
N GLN A 19 -3.37 -11.51 2.50
CA GLN A 19 -3.60 -12.40 1.37
C GLN A 19 -2.72 -11.96 0.21
N THR A 20 -2.05 -12.92 -0.40
CA THR A 20 -1.00 -12.65 -1.38
C THR A 20 -1.26 -13.48 -2.63
N ILE A 21 -1.46 -12.79 -3.75
CA ILE A 21 -1.67 -13.42 -5.05
C ILE A 21 -0.38 -13.33 -5.87
N ARG A 22 -0.10 -14.37 -6.65
CA ARG A 22 0.98 -14.42 -7.66
C ARG A 22 0.37 -14.89 -8.97
N GLY A 23 0.60 -14.15 -10.05
CA GLY A 23 0.08 -14.51 -11.35
C GLY A 23 0.66 -13.65 -12.46
N GLY A 24 1.06 -14.31 -13.56
CA GLY A 24 1.43 -13.68 -14.83
C GLY A 24 2.38 -12.49 -14.70
N ASP A 25 1.98 -11.40 -15.33
CA ASP A 25 2.70 -10.14 -15.51
C ASP A 25 2.19 -9.03 -14.58
N ILE A 26 1.46 -9.37 -13.51
CA ILE A 26 0.95 -8.41 -12.54
C ILE A 26 2.13 -7.65 -11.90
N VAL A 27 2.25 -6.36 -12.21
CA VAL A 27 3.32 -5.50 -11.68
C VAL A 27 3.15 -5.29 -10.17
N GLY A 28 1.91 -5.06 -9.72
CA GLY A 28 1.58 -4.97 -8.31
C GLY A 28 0.19 -4.39 -8.06
N GLU A 29 -0.61 -5.11 -7.29
CA GLU A 29 -1.91 -4.65 -6.79
C GLU A 29 -1.96 -4.83 -5.28
N HIS A 30 -2.48 -3.84 -4.58
CA HIS A 30 -2.67 -3.87 -3.14
C HIS A 30 -4.06 -3.33 -2.81
N THR A 31 -4.84 -4.10 -2.07
CA THR A 31 -6.14 -3.70 -1.58
C THR A 31 -6.19 -3.85 -0.06
N VAL A 32 -6.57 -2.78 0.63
CA VAL A 32 -6.95 -2.82 2.04
C VAL A 32 -8.46 -2.76 2.12
N MET A 33 -9.05 -3.73 2.83
CA MET A 33 -10.50 -3.83 3.00
C MET A 33 -10.88 -3.62 4.46
N PHE A 34 -11.85 -2.75 4.68
CA PHE A 34 -12.54 -2.56 5.95
C PHE A 34 -13.97 -3.10 5.79
N CYS A 35 -14.24 -4.27 6.35
CA CYS A 35 -15.52 -4.96 6.20
C CYS A 35 -16.36 -4.83 7.48
N GLY A 36 -17.50 -4.14 7.39
CA GLY A 36 -18.49 -4.02 8.46
C GLY A 36 -19.70 -4.93 8.21
N LEU A 37 -20.69 -4.86 9.10
CA LEU A 37 -21.97 -5.51 8.86
C LEU A 37 -22.75 -4.72 7.79
N GLY A 38 -23.03 -5.34 6.65
CA GLY A 38 -23.83 -4.73 5.58
C GLY A 38 -23.05 -3.79 4.65
N GLU A 39 -21.77 -3.51 4.92
CA GLU A 39 -20.96 -2.62 4.07
C GLU A 39 -19.47 -3.00 4.03
N ARG A 40 -18.77 -2.46 3.04
CA ARG A 40 -17.33 -2.62 2.86
C ARG A 40 -16.72 -1.37 2.24
N VAL A 41 -15.61 -0.91 2.82
CA VAL A 41 -14.77 0.16 2.25
C VAL A 41 -13.46 -0.45 1.78
N GLU A 42 -13.06 -0.12 0.55
CA GLU A 42 -11.83 -0.64 -0.05
C GLU A 42 -10.93 0.50 -0.52
N ILE A 43 -9.64 0.40 -0.19
CA ILE A 43 -8.60 1.27 -0.72
C ILE A 43 -7.68 0.40 -1.57
N THR A 44 -7.66 0.65 -2.88
CA THR A 44 -6.94 -0.17 -3.85
C THR A 44 -5.92 0.67 -4.62
N HIS A 45 -4.68 0.19 -4.68
CA HIS A 45 -3.62 0.72 -5.53
C HIS A 45 -3.19 -0.33 -6.56
N LYS A 46 -3.26 0.00 -7.85
CA LYS A 46 -2.86 -0.85 -8.97
C LYS A 46 -1.78 -0.15 -9.79
N ALA A 47 -0.61 -0.79 -9.91
CA ALA A 47 0.45 -0.30 -10.76
C ALA A 47 0.38 -1.00 -12.13
N SER A 48 0.33 -0.23 -13.21
CA SER A 48 0.41 -0.75 -14.59
C SER A 48 1.86 -0.85 -15.11
N SER A 49 2.78 -0.09 -14.53
CA SER A 49 4.22 -0.16 -14.81
C SER A 49 5.03 0.32 -13.61
N ARG A 50 6.34 0.03 -13.60
CA ARG A 50 7.27 0.53 -12.57
C ARG A 50 7.58 2.02 -12.72
N ASP A 51 7.19 2.64 -13.82
CA ASP A 51 7.45 4.06 -14.08
C ASP A 51 6.77 4.98 -13.07
N THR A 52 5.70 4.51 -12.40
CA THR A 52 5.05 5.30 -11.36
C THR A 52 6.03 5.66 -10.23
N PHE A 53 6.92 4.74 -9.87
CA PHE A 53 7.94 4.97 -8.85
C PHE A 53 9.06 5.88 -9.37
N ALA A 54 9.49 5.68 -10.62
CA ALA A 54 10.48 6.53 -11.27
C ALA A 54 9.99 8.00 -11.36
N ARG A 55 8.73 8.21 -11.73
CA ARG A 55 8.08 9.54 -11.72
C ARG A 55 8.04 10.15 -10.33
N GLY A 56 7.76 9.34 -9.29
CA GLY A 56 7.82 9.78 -7.90
C GLY A 56 9.21 10.28 -7.51
N ALA A 57 10.27 9.53 -7.85
CA ALA A 57 11.66 9.92 -7.60
C ALA A 57 12.05 11.19 -8.37
N LEU A 58 11.65 11.30 -9.66
CA LEU A 58 11.89 12.49 -10.48
C LEU A 58 11.13 13.72 -9.97
N ARG A 59 9.98 13.55 -9.33
CA ARG A 59 9.27 14.62 -8.62
C ARG A 59 9.97 15.02 -7.32
N ALA A 60 10.53 14.05 -6.60
CA ALA A 60 11.24 14.29 -5.35
C ALA A 60 12.57 15.04 -5.56
N ALA A 61 13.29 14.75 -6.65
CA ALA A 61 14.60 15.32 -6.96
C ALA A 61 14.66 16.87 -6.96
N PRO A 62 13.80 17.61 -7.68
CA PRO A 62 13.80 19.08 -7.61
C PRO A 62 13.20 19.63 -6.31
N TRP A 63 12.38 18.86 -5.59
CA TRP A 63 11.82 19.28 -4.31
C TRP A 63 12.85 19.24 -3.18
N ILE A 64 13.67 18.19 -3.13
CA ILE A 64 14.64 17.97 -2.05
C ILE A 64 15.75 19.03 -2.03
N VAL A 65 16.16 19.54 -3.19
CA VAL A 65 17.19 20.59 -3.28
C VAL A 65 16.74 21.95 -2.71
N GLN A 66 15.44 22.12 -2.44
CA GLN A 66 14.88 23.32 -1.80
C GLN A 66 14.73 23.16 -0.29
N GLN A 67 14.98 21.96 0.26
CA GLN A 67 14.81 21.69 1.68
C GLN A 67 16.11 21.93 2.46
N LYS A 68 15.97 22.17 3.77
CA LYS A 68 17.13 22.19 4.69
C LYS A 68 17.71 20.77 4.81
N PRO A 69 18.97 20.61 5.28
CA PRO A 69 19.51 19.28 5.56
C PRO A 69 18.64 18.51 6.55
N GLY A 70 18.28 17.28 6.20
CA GLY A 70 17.38 16.44 6.98
C GLY A 70 17.10 15.11 6.27
N LEU A 71 16.40 14.23 6.96
CA LEU A 71 15.88 12.98 6.39
C LEU A 71 14.40 13.17 6.08
N TYR A 72 14.05 13.00 4.81
CA TYR A 72 12.69 13.21 4.29
C TYR A 72 12.15 11.93 3.66
N ASP A 73 10.83 11.80 3.64
CA ASP A 73 10.11 10.73 2.96
C ASP A 73 9.07 11.29 1.97
N MET A 74 8.30 10.40 1.33
CA MET A 74 7.28 10.80 0.37
C MET A 74 6.10 11.53 1.00
N GLN A 75 5.84 11.38 2.31
CA GLN A 75 4.78 12.11 2.99
C GLN A 75 5.16 13.59 3.14
N ASP A 76 6.45 13.90 3.38
CA ASP A 76 6.96 15.28 3.38
C ASP A 76 6.77 15.94 2.01
N LEU A 77 7.15 15.23 0.94
CA LEU A 77 6.99 15.70 -0.45
C LEU A 77 5.52 15.96 -0.82
N LEU A 78 4.62 15.09 -0.35
CA LEU A 78 3.20 15.14 -0.69
C LEU A 78 2.38 16.03 0.26
N GLY A 79 2.97 16.54 1.34
CA GLY A 79 2.26 17.35 2.33
C GLY A 79 1.22 16.57 3.12
N LEU A 80 1.54 15.31 3.48
CA LEU A 80 0.64 14.37 4.16
C LEU A 80 1.06 14.08 5.61
N LYS A 81 1.95 14.89 6.18
CA LYS A 81 2.29 14.89 7.61
C LYS A 81 1.61 16.04 8.34
#